data_AF-A0A519YQJ8-F1
#
_entry.id   AF-A0A519YQJ8-F1
#
_cell.length_a   1.000
_cell.length_b   1.000
_cell.length_c   1.000
_cell.angle_alpha   90.00
_cell.angle_beta   90.00
_cell.angle_gamma   90.00
#
_symmetry.space_group_name_H-M   'P 1'
#
loop_
_entity.id
_entity.type
_entity.pdbx_description
1 polymer ?
#
loop_
_entity_poly.entity_id
_entity_poly.type
_entity_poly.pdbx_seq_one_letter_code
_entity_poly.pdbx_strand_id
1 'polypeptide(L)'
;PDQYRRLIAYVEKSFQRDATGQFNWLPGHSYADHDAFYEANSRYSILNTCNTWTNRGLKECGQKASFWTPFDKGILYQYGR
;
A
#
# COMPACT_ATOMS: atom_id res chain seq x y z
N PRO A 1 2.12 -17.60 -8.08
CA PRO A 1 2.81 -16.56 -8.91
C PRO A 1 1.94 -15.32 -9.17
N ASP A 2 0.69 -15.49 -9.59
CA ASP A 2 -0.12 -14.36 -10.07
C ASP A 2 -0.63 -13.41 -8.98
N GLN A 3 -0.93 -13.93 -7.78
CA GLN A 3 -1.27 -13.08 -6.64
C GLN A 3 -0.13 -12.10 -6.30
N TYR A 4 1.11 -12.60 -6.28
CA TYR A 4 2.29 -11.77 -6.00
C TYR A 4 2.50 -10.69 -7.07
N ARG A 5 2.35 -11.02 -8.35
CA ARG A 5 2.45 -10.03 -9.44
C ARG A 5 1.38 -8.94 -9.33
N ARG A 6 0.13 -9.32 -9.00
CA ARG A 6 -0.94 -8.34 -8.76
C ARG A 6 -0.64 -7.44 -7.56
N LEU A 7 -0.07 -7.99 -6.49
CA LEU A 7 0.37 -7.21 -5.34
C LEU A 7 1.47 -6.22 -5.72
N ILE A 8 2.50 -6.65 -6.47
CA ILE A 8 3.53 -5.74 -6.97
C ILE A 8 2.88 -4.62 -7.78
N ALA A 9 2.04 -4.95 -8.76
CA ALA A 9 1.40 -3.94 -9.60
C ALA A 9 0.56 -2.93 -8.78
N TYR A 10 -0.12 -3.38 -7.72
CA TYR A 10 -0.84 -2.51 -6.81
C TYR A 10 0.09 -1.56 -6.03
N VAL A 11 1.18 -2.09 -5.48
CA VAL A 11 2.18 -1.30 -4.74
C VAL A 11 2.83 -0.28 -5.66
N GLU A 12 3.28 -0.69 -6.85
CA GLU A 12 3.89 0.23 -7.82
C GLU A 12 2.94 1.34 -8.27
N LYS A 13 1.66 1.03 -8.50
CA LYS A 13 0.62 2.02 -8.82
C LYS A 13 0.32 2.99 -7.69
N SER A 14 0.74 2.69 -6.46
CA SER A 14 0.53 3.58 -5.31
C SER A 14 1.49 4.77 -5.31
N PHE A 15 2.59 4.70 -6.06
CA PHE A 15 3.64 5.72 -6.09
C PHE A 15 3.64 6.52 -7.40
N GLN A 16 4.01 7.80 -7.30
CA GLN A 16 4.24 8.67 -8.44
C GLN A 16 5.53 8.28 -9.15
N ARG A 17 5.52 8.42 -10.47
CA ARG A 17 6.70 8.29 -11.32
C ARG A 17 7.00 9.62 -12.00
N ASP A 18 8.28 9.92 -12.16
CA ASP A 18 8.72 11.08 -12.91
C ASP A 18 8.56 10.89 -14.43
N ALA A 19 8.96 11.90 -15.21
CA ALA A 19 8.91 11.84 -16.68
C ALA A 19 9.81 10.75 -17.28
N THR A 20 10.77 10.22 -16.53
CA THR A 20 11.65 9.12 -16.93
C THR A 20 11.11 7.75 -16.53
N GLY A 21 9.99 7.70 -15.82
CA GLY A 21 9.34 6.48 -15.34
C GLY A 21 9.93 5.94 -14.02
N GLN A 22 10.81 6.69 -13.36
CA GLN A 22 11.37 6.33 -12.06
C GLN A 22 10.46 6.78 -10.92
N PHE A 23 10.43 6.02 -9.82
CA PHE A 23 9.68 6.44 -8.64
C PHE A 23 10.26 7.73 -8.06
N ASN A 24 9.39 8.67 -7.70
CA ASN A 24 9.81 9.95 -7.15
C ASN A 24 10.29 9.77 -5.70
N TRP A 25 11.59 9.57 -5.51
CA TRP A 25 12.23 9.45 -4.19
C TRP A 25 12.25 10.79 -3.45
N LEU A 26 12.01 10.75 -2.14
CA LEU A 26 12.01 11.91 -1.26
C LEU A 26 13.32 11.96 -0.45
N PRO A 27 14.38 12.62 -0.95
CA PRO A 27 15.66 12.70 -0.24
C PRO A 27 15.52 13.41 1.10
N GLY A 28 16.22 12.89 2.12
CA GLY A 28 16.16 13.42 3.49
C GLY A 28 14.94 12.97 4.30
N HIS A 29 14.09 12.10 3.74
CA HIS A 29 12.95 11.51 4.44
C HIS A 29 13.12 9.98 4.58
N SER A 30 13.31 9.54 5.83
CA SER A 30 13.35 8.12 6.23
C SER A 30 13.09 8.01 7.73
N TYR A 31 12.78 6.81 8.23
CA TYR A 31 12.75 6.54 9.67
C TYR A 31 14.13 6.15 10.23
N ALA A 32 14.99 5.56 9.40
CA ALA A 32 16.31 5.05 9.74
C ALA A 32 17.25 5.09 8.51
N ASP A 33 18.44 4.51 8.65
CA ASP A 33 19.47 4.49 7.59
C ASP A 33 19.21 3.42 6.51
N HIS A 34 18.14 2.63 6.63
CA HIS A 34 17.85 1.48 5.77
C HIS A 34 16.44 1.50 5.18
N ASP A 35 15.77 2.67 5.18
CA ASP A 35 14.51 2.90 4.49
C ASP A 35 14.53 4.19 3.66
N ALA A 36 13.62 4.28 2.70
CA ALA A 36 13.50 5.40 1.79
C ALA A 36 12.02 5.66 1.50
N PHE A 37 11.62 6.92 1.46
CA PHE A 37 10.25 7.31 1.12
C PHE A 37 10.13 7.76 -0.33
N TYR A 38 8.97 7.48 -0.91
CA TYR A 38 8.61 7.83 -2.28
C TYR A 38 7.26 8.51 -2.29
N GLU A 39 7.08 9.49 -3.19
CA GLU A 39 5.85 10.25 -3.30
C GLU A 39 4.67 9.35 -3.73
N ALA A 40 3.55 9.43 -3.03
CA ALA A 40 2.36 8.63 -3.31
C ALA A 40 1.39 9.33 -4.27
N ASN A 41 0.57 8.57 -5.01
CA ASN A 41 -0.52 9.11 -5.83
C ASN A 41 -1.73 9.59 -5.00
N SER A 42 -1.78 9.26 -3.71
CA SER A 42 -2.91 9.55 -2.84
C SER A 42 -2.43 10.09 -1.50
N ARG A 43 -3.31 10.82 -0.81
CA ARG A 43 -3.05 11.39 0.53
C ARG A 43 -3.84 10.65 1.60
N TYR A 44 -3.35 10.73 2.83
CA TYR A 44 -4.03 10.17 4.00
C TYR A 44 -5.37 10.87 4.23
N SER A 45 -6.41 10.09 4.52
CA SER A 45 -7.72 10.59 4.94
C SER A 45 -8.48 9.54 5.74
N ILE A 46 -9.64 9.89 6.30
CA ILE A 46 -10.51 8.94 7.01
C ILE A 46 -10.94 7.78 6.09
N LEU A 47 -11.08 8.04 4.78
CA LEU A 47 -11.42 7.03 3.78
C LEU A 47 -10.20 6.35 3.15
N ASN A 48 -8.99 6.81 3.48
CA ASN A 48 -7.73 6.34 2.92
C ASN A 48 -6.65 6.29 4.00
N THR A 49 -6.79 5.32 4.91
CA THR A 49 -5.80 5.02 5.95
C THR A 49 -4.81 3.95 5.50
N CYS A 50 -3.76 3.73 6.29
CA CYS A 50 -2.82 2.62 6.08
C CYS A 50 -3.53 1.26 6.01
N ASN A 51 -4.49 0.99 6.91
CA ASN A 51 -5.24 -0.27 6.90
C ASN A 51 -6.19 -0.36 5.70
N THR A 52 -6.79 0.75 5.26
CA THR A 52 -7.59 0.74 4.04
C THR A 52 -6.73 0.44 2.81
N TRP A 53 -5.53 1.03 2.73
CA TRP A 53 -4.56 0.76 1.66
C TRP A 53 -4.09 -0.70 1.68
N THR A 54 -3.74 -1.25 2.85
CA THR A 54 -3.36 -2.67 2.98
C THR A 54 -4.52 -3.59 2.59
N ASN A 55 -5.74 -3.29 3.05
CA ASN A 55 -6.94 -4.07 2.74
C ASN A 55 -7.25 -4.07 1.23
N ARG A 56 -7.07 -2.95 0.53
CA ARG A 56 -7.19 -2.90 -0.95
C ARG A 56 -6.13 -3.77 -1.62
N GLY A 57 -4.87 -3.71 -1.17
CA GLY A 57 -3.80 -4.57 -1.71
C GLY A 57 -4.12 -6.06 -1.57
N LEU A 58 -4.68 -6.48 -0.43
CA LEU A 58 -5.15 -7.86 -0.22
C LEU A 58 -6.26 -8.23 -1.21
N LYS A 59 -7.22 -7.34 -1.49
CA LYS A 59 -8.27 -7.59 -2.49
C LYS A 59 -7.70 -7.73 -3.90
N GLU A 60 -6.84 -6.79 -4.32
CA GLU A 60 -6.23 -6.77 -5.65
C GLU A 60 -5.42 -8.05 -5.90
N CYS A 61 -4.70 -8.54 -4.90
CA CYS A 61 -3.94 -9.78 -5.02
C CYS A 61 -4.80 -11.05 -4.84
N GLY A 62 -6.09 -10.94 -4.48
CA GLY A 62 -7.01 -12.07 -4.31
C GLY A 62 -6.85 -12.83 -3.00
N GLN A 63 -6.38 -12.13 -1.96
CA GLN A 63 -6.29 -12.62 -0.58
C GLN A 63 -7.56 -12.27 0.22
N LYS A 64 -7.71 -12.89 1.40
CA LYS A 64 -8.83 -12.58 2.30
C LYS A 64 -8.72 -11.12 2.76
N ALA A 65 -9.83 -10.40 2.69
CA ALA A 65 -9.88 -8.98 3.01
C ALA A 65 -11.27 -8.60 3.50
N SER A 66 -11.34 -7.53 4.29
CA SER A 66 -12.62 -6.94 4.70
C SER A 66 -13.25 -6.14 3.57
N PHE A 67 -14.57 -5.93 3.63
CA PHE A 67 -15.25 -5.05 2.68
C PHE A 67 -14.68 -3.63 2.74
N TRP A 68 -14.45 -3.09 3.93
CA TRP A 68 -13.66 -1.89 4.17
C TRP A 68 -13.23 -1.86 5.64
N THR A 69 -12.06 -1.31 5.95
CA THR A 69 -11.64 -1.10 7.33
C THR A 69 -10.60 0.01 7.44
N PRO A 70 -10.76 0.95 8.39
CA PRO A 70 -9.71 1.92 8.72
C PRO A 70 -8.77 1.40 9.82
N PHE A 71 -9.14 0.30 10.50
CA PHE A 71 -8.40 -0.32 11.60
C PHE A 71 -7.86 -1.71 11.23
N ASP A 72 -6.83 -2.15 11.94
CA ASP A 72 -6.16 -3.44 11.78
C ASP A 72 -7.09 -4.64 12.11
N LYS A 73 -7.96 -4.51 13.11
CA LYS A 73 -8.93 -5.56 13.53
C LYS A 73 -9.72 -6.13 12.36
N GLY A 74 -10.15 -5.29 11.41
CA GLY A 74 -10.89 -5.75 10.24
C GLY A 74 -10.05 -6.63 9.31
N ILE A 75 -8.74 -6.39 9.21
CA ILE A 75 -7.84 -7.25 8.43
C ILE A 75 -7.58 -8.54 9.22
N LEU A 76 -7.19 -8.43 10.49
CA LEU A 76 -6.77 -9.55 11.33
C LEU A 76 -7.89 -10.58 11.56
N TYR A 77 -9.14 -10.11 11.69
CA TYR A 77 -10.33 -10.96 11.78
C TYR A 77 -10.42 -11.99 10.63
N GLN A 78 -10.02 -11.60 9.41
CA GLN A 78 -10.05 -12.49 8.23
C GLN A 78 -9.08 -13.68 8.34
N TYR A 79 -8.10 -13.58 9.24
CA TYR A 79 -7.03 -14.54 9.46
C TYR A 79 -7.08 -15.17 10.87
N GLY A 80 -8.17 -14.97 11.62
CA GLY A 80 -8.36 -15.56 12.94
C GLY A 80 -7.46 -14.96 14.03
N ARG A 81 -7.14 -13.67 13.91
CA ARG A 81 -6.38 -12.89 14.90
C ARG A 81 -7.18 -11.73 15.44
#